data_AF-A0A165FWX8-F1
#
_entry.id   AF-A0A165FWX8-F1
#
_cell.length_a   1.000
_cell.length_b   1.000
_cell.length_c   1.000
_cell.angle_alpha   90.00
_cell.angle_beta   90.00
_cell.angle_gamma   90.00
#
_symmetry.space_group_name_H-M   'P 1'
#
loop_
_entity.id
_entity.type
_entity.pdbx_description
1 polymer ?
#
loop_
_entity_poly.entity_id
_entity_poly.type
_entity_poly.pdbx_seq_one_letter_code
_entity_poly.pdbx_strand_id
1 'polypeptide(L)'
;MEHNRKAERKPISREVTNLLHTLRGEHYRHEQNLQRSKARVPSYRFRQNPTLPFDQIYADRQPEQRRPILYPDVPTPVKLGPEGVLEYAYPRGPVPGPTPPPSWSRLFGKGKGKEVEESEHRAEALSLIFSHLPTTAGAPRSADAASSSIPPLTLICLQYLLSLFSDSERADDFAEIVPYIPPHLRRDLMRWSAQHSPLPSSKLFALCDAEGHADGELIVVGPQASLPRNYFRRIKAADMSTEHVDAVHGDQEATEDWDSTNVYTPAALHTLVLLSSPLPVDTLLTFPPTLTHLALLALPAPAQVHRLPRICPLIEVLDLSFNVWLVEDFGKNGESILDRIEWNRWSRLRVLGLRECGVGTDIVARVNQSRWTDVEIIGVDTSVG
;
A
#
# COMPACT_ATOMS: atom_id res chain seq x y z
N MET A 1 -57.61 -11.97 -53.82
CA MET A 1 -57.33 -13.42 -53.71
C MET A 1 -55.81 -13.54 -53.64
N GLU A 2 -55.14 -14.08 -52.64
CA GLU A 2 -55.49 -14.99 -51.56
C GLU A 2 -54.63 -14.66 -50.32
N HIS A 3 -55.21 -14.88 -49.15
CA HIS A 3 -54.53 -14.84 -47.86
C HIS A 3 -53.56 -16.02 -47.73
N ASN A 4 -52.34 -15.76 -47.24
CA ASN A 4 -51.46 -16.82 -46.75
C ASN A 4 -51.10 -16.57 -45.28
N ARG A 5 -51.98 -17.02 -44.38
CA ARG A 5 -51.73 -17.16 -42.94
C ARG A 5 -50.84 -18.38 -42.73
N LYS A 6 -49.53 -18.18 -42.55
CA LYS A 6 -48.67 -19.21 -41.94
C LYS A 6 -48.54 -18.92 -40.44
N ALA A 7 -49.14 -19.81 -39.66
CA ALA A 7 -49.09 -19.81 -38.21
C ALA A 7 -47.66 -20.08 -37.72
N GLU A 8 -47.09 -19.11 -37.00
CA GLU A 8 -45.84 -19.28 -36.26
C GLU A 8 -46.07 -20.20 -35.06
N ARG A 9 -45.55 -21.43 -35.14
CA ARG A 9 -45.38 -22.29 -33.97
C ARG A 9 -44.23 -21.73 -33.13
N LYS A 10 -44.55 -21.06 -32.02
CA LYS A 10 -43.55 -20.64 -31.03
C LYS A 10 -42.83 -21.87 -30.44
N PRO A 11 -41.49 -21.88 -30.39
CA PRO A 11 -40.74 -23.00 -29.84
C PRO A 11 -40.87 -23.04 -28.30
N ILE A 12 -41.60 -24.04 -27.81
CA ILE A 12 -41.84 -24.37 -26.40
C ILE A 12 -40.52 -24.60 -25.63
N SER A 13 -39.42 -24.93 -26.32
CA SER A 13 -38.14 -25.26 -25.71
C SER A 13 -37.40 -24.08 -25.05
N ARG A 14 -37.76 -22.82 -25.35
CA ARG A 14 -37.15 -21.64 -24.70
C ARG A 14 -37.83 -21.24 -23.40
N GLU A 15 -39.03 -21.76 -23.16
CA GLU A 15 -39.85 -21.36 -22.01
C GLU A 15 -39.30 -21.97 -20.70
N VAL A 16 -38.83 -23.22 -20.76
CA VAL A 16 -38.18 -23.89 -19.61
C VAL A 16 -36.85 -23.23 -19.26
N THR A 17 -36.05 -22.86 -20.26
CA THR A 17 -34.76 -22.18 -20.03
C THR A 17 -34.99 -20.79 -19.42
N ASN A 18 -36.00 -20.07 -19.89
CA ASN A 18 -36.39 -18.80 -19.29
C ASN A 18 -36.92 -18.97 -17.86
N LEU A 19 -37.73 -20.00 -17.60
CA LEU A 19 -38.26 -20.30 -16.26
C LEU A 19 -37.13 -20.62 -15.28
N LEU A 20 -36.15 -21.43 -15.69
CA LEU A 20 -34.98 -21.75 -14.87
C LEU A 20 -34.08 -20.54 -14.64
N HIS A 21 -33.93 -19.67 -15.63
CA HIS A 21 -33.16 -18.43 -15.48
C HIS A 21 -33.86 -17.47 -14.50
N THR A 22 -35.18 -17.36 -14.57
CA THR A 22 -35.97 -16.53 -13.65
C THR A 22 -35.95 -17.09 -12.23
N LEU A 23 -36.11 -18.41 -12.06
CA LEU A 23 -36.07 -19.06 -10.74
C LEU A 23 -34.68 -18.93 -10.08
N ARG A 24 -33.60 -19.06 -10.85
CA ARG A 24 -32.24 -18.82 -10.32
C ARG A 24 -32.04 -17.36 -9.90
N GLY A 25 -32.57 -16.42 -10.69
CA GLY A 25 -32.50 -14.99 -10.36
C GLY A 25 -33.31 -14.63 -9.11
N GLU A 26 -34.50 -15.20 -8.93
CA GLU A 26 -35.32 -15.01 -7.73
C GLU A 26 -34.66 -15.60 -6.49
N HIS A 27 -34.12 -16.81 -6.57
CA HIS A 27 -33.45 -17.44 -5.43
C HIS A 27 -32.24 -16.62 -4.96
N TYR A 28 -31.46 -16.07 -5.89
CA TYR A 28 -30.34 -15.17 -5.59
C TYR A 28 -30.79 -13.88 -4.87
N ARG A 29 -31.90 -13.28 -5.30
CA ARG A 29 -32.45 -12.08 -4.66
C ARG A 29 -33.02 -12.39 -3.27
N HIS A 30 -33.68 -13.53 -3.10
CA HIS A 30 -34.23 -13.97 -1.83
C HIS A 30 -33.11 -14.25 -0.81
N GLU A 31 -32.01 -14.89 -1.25
CA GLU A 31 -30.83 -15.13 -0.42
C GLU A 31 -30.14 -13.82 -0.01
N GLN A 32 -30.01 -12.84 -0.91
CA GLN A 32 -29.51 -11.51 -0.56
C GLN A 32 -30.41 -10.78 0.45
N ASN A 33 -31.73 -10.85 0.29
CA ASN A 33 -32.69 -10.22 1.19
C ASN A 33 -32.68 -10.87 2.59
N LEU A 34 -32.61 -12.20 2.67
CA LEU A 34 -32.50 -12.94 3.93
C LEU A 34 -31.23 -12.58 4.69
N GLN A 35 -30.11 -12.36 3.98
CA GLN A 35 -28.84 -12.00 4.62
C GLN A 35 -28.79 -10.55 5.12
N ARG A 36 -29.83 -9.72 4.89
CA ARG A 36 -29.92 -8.29 5.28
C ARG A 36 -28.62 -7.49 5.03
N SER A 37 -27.80 -7.94 4.08
CA SER A 37 -26.45 -7.41 3.91
C SER A 37 -26.52 -6.31 2.88
N LYS A 38 -26.29 -5.06 3.32
CA LYS A 38 -26.06 -3.91 2.45
C LYS A 38 -25.14 -4.35 1.31
N ALA A 39 -25.63 -4.23 0.08
CA ALA A 39 -24.99 -4.71 -1.15
C ALA A 39 -23.47 -4.50 -1.12
N ARG A 40 -22.74 -5.53 -0.71
CA ARG A 40 -21.30 -5.62 -0.93
C ARG A 40 -21.16 -6.10 -2.36
N VAL A 41 -20.78 -5.19 -3.26
CA VAL A 41 -20.22 -5.56 -4.56
C VAL A 41 -19.15 -6.63 -4.28
N PRO A 42 -19.21 -7.80 -4.92
CA PRO A 42 -18.25 -8.84 -4.65
C PRO A 42 -16.87 -8.29 -5.03
N SER A 43 -16.06 -8.00 -4.01
CA SER A 43 -14.63 -7.95 -4.19
C SER A 43 -14.26 -9.28 -4.83
N TYR A 44 -13.76 -9.23 -6.06
CA TYR A 44 -13.03 -10.32 -6.69
C TYR A 44 -11.82 -10.65 -5.80
N ARG A 45 -12.07 -11.35 -4.70
CA ARG A 45 -11.09 -12.20 -4.07
C ARG A 45 -11.04 -13.42 -4.97
N PHE A 46 -9.93 -13.57 -5.69
CA PHE A 46 -9.49 -14.87 -6.16
C PHE A 46 -9.53 -15.81 -4.94
N ARG A 47 -10.63 -16.54 -4.78
CA ARG A 47 -10.66 -17.74 -3.95
C ARG A 47 -9.94 -18.79 -4.78
N GLN A 48 -8.63 -18.91 -4.58
CA GLN A 48 -7.91 -20.14 -4.87
C GLN A 48 -8.40 -21.20 -3.88
N ASN A 49 -9.64 -21.68 -4.06
CA ASN A 49 -10.02 -22.97 -3.54
C ASN A 49 -9.46 -23.99 -4.54
N PRO A 50 -8.46 -24.81 -4.19
CA PRO A 50 -8.03 -25.88 -5.08
C PRO A 50 -9.23 -26.80 -5.32
N THR A 51 -9.62 -26.97 -6.58
CA THR A 51 -10.74 -27.83 -7.03
C THR A 51 -10.41 -29.33 -6.96
N LEU A 52 -9.41 -29.71 -6.17
CA LEU A 52 -9.00 -31.10 -6.00
C LEU A 52 -9.07 -31.46 -4.51
N PRO A 53 -9.83 -32.50 -4.12
CA PRO A 53 -9.86 -32.97 -2.74
C PRO A 53 -8.47 -33.49 -2.37
N PHE A 54 -7.77 -32.73 -1.54
CA PHE A 54 -6.41 -33.04 -1.06
C PHE A 54 -6.35 -34.41 -0.36
N ASP A 55 -7.48 -34.80 0.24
CA ASP A 55 -7.62 -36.07 0.97
C ASP A 55 -7.61 -37.30 0.05
N GLN A 56 -7.81 -37.15 -1.27
CA GLN A 56 -7.75 -38.29 -2.21
C GLN A 56 -6.36 -38.55 -2.78
N ILE A 57 -5.43 -37.58 -2.69
CA ILE A 57 -4.07 -37.73 -3.23
C ILE A 57 -3.14 -38.36 -2.18
N TYR A 58 -3.44 -38.20 -0.89
CA TYR A 58 -2.59 -38.64 0.21
C TYR A 58 -3.24 -39.64 1.18
N ALA A 59 -4.49 -40.05 0.96
CA ALA A 59 -5.09 -41.16 1.69
C ALA A 59 -4.68 -42.51 1.08
N ASP A 60 -3.56 -43.04 1.55
CA ASP A 60 -3.34 -44.43 1.96
C ASP A 60 -1.86 -44.79 1.79
N ARG A 61 -1.13 -44.68 2.90
CA ARG A 61 -0.01 -45.58 3.14
C ARG A 61 -0.16 -46.16 4.52
N GLN A 62 -0.88 -47.28 4.59
CA GLN A 62 -0.84 -48.17 5.74
C GLN A 62 0.62 -48.55 6.08
N PRO A 63 0.93 -48.75 7.37
CA PRO A 63 2.23 -49.25 7.79
C PRO A 63 2.30 -50.77 7.54
N GLU A 64 2.62 -51.19 6.32
CA GLU A 64 2.99 -52.58 6.08
C GLU A 64 4.43 -52.86 6.57
N GLN A 65 4.47 -53.68 7.62
CA GLN A 65 5.45 -54.73 7.93
C GLN A 65 6.89 -54.58 7.40
N ARG A 66 7.79 -54.41 8.37
CA ARG A 66 9.22 -54.68 8.33
C ARG A 66 9.54 -55.96 7.54
N ARG A 67 10.27 -55.82 6.43
CA ARG A 67 11.16 -56.87 5.91
C ARG A 67 12.60 -56.58 6.39
N PRO A 68 13.35 -57.58 6.89
CA PRO A 68 14.76 -57.41 7.20
C PRO A 68 15.56 -57.44 5.89
N ILE A 69 16.15 -56.31 5.51
CA ILE A 69 17.13 -56.25 4.43
C ILE A 69 18.51 -56.42 5.07
N LEU A 70 19.17 -57.51 4.67
CA LEU A 70 20.59 -57.77 4.89
C LEU A 70 21.43 -56.69 4.18
N TYR A 71 22.36 -56.08 4.91
CA TYR A 71 23.51 -55.37 4.33
C TYR A 71 24.40 -56.38 3.58
N PRO A 72 25.11 -55.95 2.50
CA PRO A 72 26.46 -55.41 2.73
C PRO A 72 26.88 -54.23 1.82
N ASP A 73 27.74 -53.37 2.37
CA ASP A 73 28.86 -52.57 1.80
C ASP A 73 28.60 -51.68 0.55
N VAL A 74 28.99 -50.39 0.49
CA VAL A 74 30.27 -49.75 0.86
C VAL A 74 30.01 -48.24 1.14
N PRO A 75 30.49 -47.65 2.25
CA PRO A 75 30.50 -46.19 2.39
C PRO A 75 31.64 -45.61 1.55
N THR A 76 31.30 -44.78 0.57
CA THR A 76 32.27 -43.99 -0.19
C THR A 76 33.00 -43.05 0.78
N PRO A 77 34.34 -42.97 0.78
CA PRO A 77 35.08 -42.18 1.75
C PRO A 77 34.79 -40.69 1.56
N VAL A 78 34.23 -40.07 2.59
CA VAL A 78 34.12 -38.63 2.74
C VAL A 78 35.53 -38.05 2.78
N LYS A 79 35.92 -37.32 1.74
CA LYS A 79 37.21 -36.60 1.73
C LYS A 79 37.04 -35.34 2.56
N LEU A 80 37.75 -35.27 3.69
CA LEU A 80 37.92 -34.04 4.45
C LEU A 80 38.75 -33.06 3.61
N GLY A 81 38.20 -31.87 3.37
CA GLY A 81 38.97 -30.75 2.84
C GLY A 81 40.07 -30.31 3.82
N PRO A 82 41.03 -29.48 3.37
CA PRO A 82 42.21 -29.10 4.15
C PRO A 82 41.91 -28.35 5.46
N GLU A 83 40.67 -27.87 5.67
CA GLU A 83 40.26 -27.16 6.89
C GLU A 83 39.36 -27.97 7.84
N GLY A 84 39.18 -29.28 7.61
CA GLY A 84 38.45 -30.16 8.54
C GLY A 84 36.93 -29.96 8.60
N VAL A 85 36.34 -29.20 7.68
CA VAL A 85 34.89 -29.05 7.54
C VAL A 85 34.34 -30.11 6.56
N LEU A 86 33.25 -30.77 6.95
CA LEU A 86 32.51 -31.74 6.13
C LEU A 86 31.89 -31.06 4.89
N GLU A 87 32.57 -31.12 3.74
CA GLU A 87 31.99 -30.75 2.45
C GLU A 87 30.99 -31.84 2.00
N TYR A 88 29.71 -31.62 2.23
CA TYR A 88 28.67 -32.29 1.45
C TYR A 88 28.78 -31.79 0.00
N ALA A 89 28.72 -32.71 -0.96
CA ALA A 89 29.02 -32.49 -2.39
C ALA A 89 28.13 -31.48 -3.15
N TYR A 90 27.34 -30.64 -2.47
CA TYR A 90 26.63 -29.53 -3.11
C TYR A 90 26.58 -28.27 -2.23
N PRO A 91 27.70 -27.54 -2.00
CA PRO A 91 27.62 -26.27 -1.29
C PRO A 91 27.29 -25.07 -2.19
N ARG A 92 27.38 -25.19 -3.53
CA ARG A 92 27.15 -24.09 -4.52
C ARG A 92 27.14 -24.50 -6.01
N GLY A 93 27.07 -25.80 -6.31
CA GLY A 93 27.03 -26.29 -7.69
C GLY A 93 25.58 -26.45 -8.21
N PRO A 94 25.37 -26.50 -9.54
CA PRO A 94 24.07 -26.82 -10.11
C PRO A 94 23.61 -28.17 -9.57
N VAL A 95 22.52 -28.18 -8.81
CA VAL A 95 21.88 -29.41 -8.34
C VAL A 95 21.45 -30.18 -9.58
N PRO A 96 21.82 -31.48 -9.73
CA PRO A 96 21.36 -32.28 -10.86
C PRO A 96 19.84 -32.37 -10.80
N GLY A 97 19.18 -31.70 -11.74
CA GLY A 97 17.74 -31.60 -11.84
C GLY A 97 17.33 -30.57 -12.89
N PRO A 98 16.09 -30.61 -13.39
CA PRO A 98 15.58 -29.54 -14.24
C PRO A 98 15.68 -28.21 -13.49
N THR A 99 16.01 -27.14 -14.20
CA THR A 99 16.00 -25.79 -13.62
C THR A 99 14.62 -25.56 -12.99
N PRO A 100 14.55 -25.01 -11.75
CA PRO A 100 13.29 -24.76 -11.11
C PRO A 100 12.44 -23.86 -12.02
N PRO A 101 11.11 -24.06 -12.06
CA PRO A 101 10.23 -23.23 -12.89
C PRO A 101 10.48 -21.74 -12.62
N PRO A 102 10.33 -20.84 -13.62
CA PRO A 102 10.52 -19.40 -13.44
C PRO A 102 9.68 -18.79 -12.30
N SER A 103 8.56 -19.43 -11.94
CA SER A 103 7.72 -19.07 -10.79
C SER A 103 8.39 -19.32 -9.43
N TRP A 104 9.35 -20.24 -9.34
CA TRP A 104 10.07 -20.61 -8.11
C TRP A 104 11.37 -19.84 -7.94
N SER A 105 11.97 -19.36 -9.02
CA SER A 105 13.21 -18.56 -8.98
C SER A 105 13.05 -17.29 -8.13
N ARG A 106 11.83 -16.76 -8.02
CA ARG A 106 11.49 -15.61 -7.15
C ARG A 106 11.53 -15.91 -5.65
N LEU A 107 11.41 -17.18 -5.26
CA LEU A 107 11.40 -17.59 -3.85
C LEU A 107 12.82 -17.75 -3.27
N PHE A 108 13.83 -18.03 -4.11
CA PHE A 108 15.16 -18.44 -3.65
C PHE A 108 16.30 -17.49 -3.99
N GLY A 109 16.10 -16.52 -4.89
CA GLY A 109 17.15 -15.58 -5.31
C GLY A 109 16.78 -14.14 -5.01
N LYS A 110 17.59 -13.46 -4.16
CA LYS A 110 17.65 -11.99 -3.90
C LYS A 110 17.30 -11.54 -2.47
N GLY A 111 17.77 -12.24 -1.44
CA GLY A 111 17.40 -11.91 -0.06
C GLY A 111 18.13 -10.72 0.60
N LYS A 112 19.38 -10.37 0.20
CA LYS A 112 20.17 -9.35 0.93
C LYS A 112 20.75 -8.22 0.09
N GLY A 113 21.33 -8.51 -1.08
CA GLY A 113 21.87 -7.46 -1.97
C GLY A 113 20.78 -6.57 -2.56
N LYS A 114 19.62 -7.15 -2.87
CA LYS A 114 18.46 -6.42 -3.40
C LYS A 114 17.85 -5.47 -2.36
N GLU A 115 17.95 -5.80 -1.08
CA GLU A 115 17.36 -4.98 0.00
C GLU A 115 18.13 -3.67 0.20
N VAL A 116 19.47 -3.70 0.09
CA VAL A 116 20.33 -2.50 0.18
C VAL A 116 20.11 -1.59 -1.01
N GLU A 117 20.14 -2.13 -2.24
CA GLU A 117 19.80 -1.36 -3.46
C GLU A 117 18.38 -0.78 -3.39
N GLU A 118 17.42 -1.54 -2.85
CA GLU A 118 16.06 -1.05 -2.63
C GLU A 118 16.01 0.08 -1.58
N SER A 119 16.87 0.06 -0.56
CA SER A 119 16.94 1.14 0.45
C SER A 119 17.46 2.45 -0.14
N GLU A 120 18.54 2.39 -0.92
CA GLU A 120 19.09 3.59 -1.58
C GLU A 120 18.07 4.18 -2.55
N HIS A 121 17.43 3.33 -3.35
CA HIS A 121 16.37 3.77 -4.25
C HIS A 121 15.17 4.39 -3.51
N ARG A 122 14.76 3.82 -2.36
CA ARG A 122 13.69 4.44 -1.54
C ARG A 122 14.13 5.78 -0.96
N ALA A 123 15.37 5.90 -0.49
CA ALA A 123 15.90 7.15 0.02
C ALA A 123 15.94 8.24 -1.06
N GLU A 124 16.39 7.88 -2.26
CA GLU A 124 16.35 8.75 -3.43
C GLU A 124 14.90 9.13 -3.82
N ALA A 125 14.00 8.16 -3.88
CA ALA A 125 12.61 8.41 -4.23
C ALA A 125 11.94 9.37 -3.22
N LEU A 126 12.20 9.20 -1.93
CA LEU A 126 11.64 10.02 -0.86
C LEU A 126 12.38 11.35 -0.63
N SER A 127 13.56 11.54 -1.23
CA SER A 127 14.41 12.71 -0.98
C SER A 127 13.71 14.05 -1.27
N LEU A 128 12.96 14.12 -2.38
CA LEU A 128 12.26 15.34 -2.79
C LEU A 128 11.17 15.72 -1.79
N ILE A 129 10.27 14.79 -1.45
CA ILE A 129 9.19 15.12 -0.51
C ILE A 129 9.78 15.47 0.87
N PHE A 130 10.81 14.76 1.32
CA PHE A 130 11.43 15.02 2.63
C PHE A 130 12.21 16.32 2.72
N SER A 131 12.74 16.86 1.61
CA SER A 131 13.42 18.18 1.62
C SER A 131 12.44 19.34 1.89
N HIS A 132 11.16 19.15 1.59
CA HIS A 132 10.11 20.16 1.82
C HIS A 132 9.34 19.96 3.13
N LEU A 133 9.54 18.85 3.84
CA LEU A 133 8.90 18.63 5.13
C LEU A 133 9.64 19.34 6.28
N PRO A 134 8.95 19.63 7.40
CA PRO A 134 9.59 20.15 8.60
C PRO A 134 10.74 19.23 9.02
N THR A 135 11.89 19.86 9.30
CA THR A 135 13.08 19.16 9.80
C THR A 135 12.73 18.48 11.12
N THR A 136 13.02 17.19 11.23
CA THR A 136 12.84 16.45 12.49
C THR A 136 13.75 17.04 13.56
N ALA A 137 13.29 17.06 14.81
CA ALA A 137 14.04 17.61 15.92
C ALA A 137 15.33 16.79 16.12
N GLY A 138 16.46 17.33 15.67
CA GLY A 138 17.78 16.70 15.78
C GLY A 138 18.43 16.28 14.47
N ALA A 139 17.76 16.40 13.31
CA ALA A 139 18.42 16.21 12.03
C ALA A 139 19.22 17.46 11.63
N PRO A 140 20.54 17.36 11.36
CA PRO A 140 21.32 18.48 10.87
C PRO A 140 20.78 18.92 9.50
N ARG A 141 20.44 20.20 9.35
CA ARG A 141 19.85 20.81 8.13
C ARG A 141 20.78 20.84 6.92
N SER A 142 21.94 20.19 6.97
CA SER A 142 22.90 20.22 5.87
C SER A 142 22.55 19.12 4.86
N ALA A 143 22.16 19.53 3.65
CA ALA A 143 21.90 18.65 2.51
C ALA A 143 23.14 17.82 2.10
N ASP A 144 24.33 18.15 2.59
CA ASP A 144 25.58 17.44 2.31
C ASP A 144 25.81 16.19 3.20
N ALA A 145 24.89 15.84 4.10
CA ALA A 145 25.05 14.74 5.06
C ALA A 145 24.59 13.34 4.57
N ALA A 146 24.31 13.20 3.27
CA ALA A 146 23.73 11.97 2.69
C ALA A 146 24.64 10.72 2.79
N SER A 147 25.91 10.85 3.19
CA SER A 147 26.87 9.75 3.13
C SER A 147 27.19 9.03 4.44
N SER A 148 26.81 9.51 5.63
CA SER A 148 27.07 8.75 6.89
C SER A 148 26.50 9.37 8.19
N SER A 149 25.37 10.08 8.18
CA SER A 149 24.85 10.60 9.46
C SER A 149 24.39 9.45 10.35
N ILE A 150 25.14 9.20 11.43
CA ILE A 150 24.75 8.26 12.48
C ILE A 150 23.36 8.67 12.98
N PRO A 151 22.38 7.75 13.05
CA PRO A 151 21.04 8.07 13.54
C PRO A 151 21.10 8.67 14.96
N PRO A 152 20.21 9.61 15.30
CA PRO A 152 20.13 10.10 16.68
C PRO A 152 19.79 8.95 17.62
N LEU A 153 20.27 9.03 18.87
CA LEU A 153 20.07 7.98 19.88
C LEU A 153 18.59 7.61 20.05
N THR A 154 17.69 8.60 19.99
CA THR A 154 16.24 8.39 20.05
C THR A 154 15.77 7.41 18.97
N LEU A 155 16.24 7.56 17.74
CA LEU A 155 15.88 6.69 16.63
C LEU A 155 16.49 5.29 16.79
N ILE A 156 17.71 5.18 17.29
CA ILE A 156 18.35 3.89 17.61
C ILE A 156 17.53 3.15 18.69
N CYS A 157 17.08 3.85 19.74
CA CYS A 157 16.22 3.27 20.77
C CYS A 157 14.88 2.79 20.19
N LEU A 158 14.26 3.56 19.28
CA LEU A 158 13.01 3.17 18.61
C LEU A 158 13.19 1.98 17.66
N GLN A 159 14.32 1.92 16.94
CA GLN A 159 14.69 0.77 16.12
C GLN A 159 14.87 -0.49 16.98
N TYR A 160 15.56 -0.35 18.11
CA TYR A 160 15.70 -1.44 19.06
C TYR A 160 14.34 -1.90 19.57
N LEU A 161 13.46 -0.97 19.95
CA LEU A 161 12.08 -1.27 20.33
C LEU A 161 11.36 -2.06 19.23
N LEU A 162 11.37 -1.59 17.98
CA LEU A 162 10.76 -2.30 16.85
C LEU A 162 11.33 -3.72 16.65
N SER A 163 12.62 -3.91 16.92
CA SER A 163 13.29 -5.21 16.80
C SER A 163 12.82 -6.22 17.84
N LEU A 164 12.41 -5.76 19.04
CA LEU A 164 11.83 -6.63 20.07
C LEU A 164 10.46 -7.19 19.68
N PHE A 165 9.75 -6.50 18.77
CA PHE A 165 8.43 -6.87 18.26
C PHE A 165 8.49 -7.36 16.81
N SER A 166 9.61 -7.94 16.34
CA SER A 166 9.82 -8.35 14.93
C SER A 166 8.69 -9.22 14.38
N ASP A 167 8.11 -10.08 15.21
CA ASP A 167 7.23 -11.16 14.78
C ASP A 167 5.78 -10.67 14.60
N SER A 168 5.12 -11.16 13.55
CA SER A 168 3.73 -10.79 13.24
C SER A 168 2.75 -11.14 14.35
N GLU A 169 3.08 -12.10 15.20
CA GLU A 169 2.27 -12.51 16.35
C GLU A 169 2.29 -11.48 17.50
N ARG A 170 3.32 -10.61 17.56
CA ARG A 170 3.45 -9.57 18.59
C ARG A 170 3.05 -8.17 18.09
N ALA A 171 2.27 -8.11 17.01
CA ALA A 171 1.77 -6.83 16.50
C ALA A 171 0.85 -6.14 17.51
N ASP A 172 0.08 -6.93 18.27
CA ASP A 172 -0.82 -6.42 19.30
C ASP A 172 -0.02 -5.86 20.48
N ASP A 173 1.02 -6.57 20.95
CA ASP A 173 1.94 -6.08 21.99
C ASP A 173 2.60 -4.74 21.61
N PHE A 174 2.98 -4.58 20.34
CA PHE A 174 3.53 -3.32 19.86
C PHE A 174 2.49 -2.19 19.94
N ALA A 175 1.24 -2.47 19.56
CA ALA A 175 0.15 -1.49 19.63
C ALA A 175 -0.14 -1.03 21.06
N GLU A 176 0.12 -1.85 22.09
CA GLU A 176 0.00 -1.44 23.49
C GLU A 176 1.05 -0.40 23.91
N ILE A 177 2.22 -0.39 23.25
CA ILE A 177 3.32 0.53 23.58
C ILE A 177 3.21 1.84 22.80
N VAL A 178 2.61 1.83 21.61
CA VAL A 178 2.51 3.01 20.75
C VAL A 178 1.95 4.25 21.46
N PRO A 179 0.90 4.19 22.31
CA PRO A 179 0.37 5.35 23.02
C PRO A 179 1.39 6.06 23.92
N TYR A 180 2.44 5.36 24.36
CA TYR A 180 3.52 5.93 25.16
C TYR A 180 4.63 6.57 24.32
N ILE A 181 4.58 6.43 22.98
CA ILE A 181 5.53 7.05 22.06
C ILE A 181 4.97 8.40 21.60
N PRO A 182 5.64 9.52 21.88
CA PRO A 182 5.22 10.84 21.41
C PRO A 182 4.95 10.88 19.88
N PRO A 183 3.91 11.59 19.41
CA PRO A 183 3.54 11.65 17.99
C PRO A 183 4.69 11.97 17.03
N HIS A 184 5.52 12.96 17.38
CA HIS A 184 6.67 13.35 16.59
C HIS A 184 7.72 12.24 16.47
N LEU A 185 7.92 11.42 17.51
CA LEU A 185 8.83 10.27 17.46
C LEU A 185 8.25 9.12 16.63
N ARG A 186 6.92 8.91 16.67
CA ARG A 186 6.22 7.95 15.79
C ARG A 186 6.41 8.32 14.32
N ARG A 187 6.28 9.62 14.00
CA ARG A 187 6.54 10.17 12.67
C ARG A 187 7.99 9.92 12.24
N ASP A 188 8.95 10.23 13.10
CA ASP A 188 10.38 10.11 12.77
C ASP A 188 10.77 8.64 12.53
N LEU A 189 10.21 7.72 13.34
CA LEU A 189 10.34 6.28 13.14
C LEU A 189 9.75 5.84 11.80
N MET A 190 8.53 6.30 11.48
CA MET A 190 7.85 5.99 10.21
C MET A 190 8.66 6.47 9.00
N ARG A 191 9.20 7.71 9.03
CA ARG A 191 10.07 8.24 7.97
C ARG A 191 11.33 7.40 7.79
N TRP A 192 12.00 7.05 8.89
CA TRP A 192 13.22 6.24 8.83
C TRP A 192 12.94 4.84 8.28
N SER A 193 11.90 4.18 8.78
CA SER A 193 11.49 2.86 8.32
C SER A 193 11.09 2.88 6.84
N ALA A 194 10.40 3.92 6.37
CA ALA A 194 10.04 4.05 4.95
C ALA A 194 11.26 4.00 4.01
N GLN A 195 12.40 4.56 4.42
CA GLN A 195 13.64 4.50 3.66
C GLN A 195 14.36 3.16 3.83
N HIS A 196 14.55 2.69 5.07
CA HIS A 196 15.49 1.60 5.36
C HIS A 196 14.83 0.22 5.42
N SER A 197 13.67 0.11 6.05
CA SER A 197 12.97 -1.16 6.23
C SER A 197 11.47 -0.88 6.42
N PRO A 198 10.68 -0.85 5.32
CA PRO A 198 9.26 -0.52 5.35
C PRO A 198 8.49 -1.37 6.36
N LEU A 199 7.68 -0.72 7.19
CA LEU A 199 6.89 -1.41 8.21
C LEU A 199 5.78 -2.24 7.56
N PRO A 200 5.49 -3.44 8.10
CA PRO A 200 4.28 -4.17 7.72
C PRO A 200 3.04 -3.35 8.10
N SER A 201 1.96 -3.51 7.34
CA SER A 201 0.71 -2.74 7.50
C SER A 201 0.17 -2.74 8.94
N SER A 202 0.28 -3.85 9.67
CA SER A 202 -0.16 -3.93 11.07
C SER A 202 0.60 -2.95 11.98
N LYS A 203 1.93 -2.94 11.90
CA LYS A 203 2.77 -2.02 12.70
C LYS A 203 2.63 -0.57 12.25
N LEU A 204 2.52 -0.34 10.94
CA LEU A 204 2.30 0.99 10.39
C LEU A 204 0.99 1.61 10.93
N PHE A 205 -0.10 0.85 10.87
CA PHE A 205 -1.39 1.34 11.38
C PHE A 205 -1.43 1.40 12.91
N ALA A 206 -0.69 0.53 13.61
CA ALA A 206 -0.51 0.67 15.05
C ALA A 206 0.16 2.02 15.39
N LEU A 207 1.24 2.41 14.69
CA LEU A 207 1.91 3.70 14.88
C LEU A 207 1.01 4.91 14.64
N CYS A 208 0.05 4.79 13.73
CA CYS A 208 -0.84 5.86 13.31
C CYS A 208 -2.00 6.14 14.27
N ASP A 209 -2.15 5.36 15.35
CA ASP A 209 -3.21 5.52 16.35
C ASP A 209 -4.65 5.49 15.78
N ALA A 210 -5.62 5.89 16.61
CA ALA A 210 -6.99 6.13 16.19
C ALA A 210 -7.13 7.25 15.14
N GLU A 211 -6.22 8.24 15.14
CA GLU A 211 -6.21 9.36 14.19
C GLU A 211 -5.88 8.90 12.76
N GLY A 212 -5.19 7.77 12.62
CA GLY A 212 -4.77 7.24 11.33
C GLY A 212 -3.55 7.94 10.74
N HIS A 213 -2.78 8.70 11.54
CA HIS A 213 -1.51 9.27 11.13
C HIS A 213 -0.60 9.58 12.32
N ALA A 214 0.69 9.74 12.06
CA ALA A 214 1.65 10.17 13.07
C ALA A 214 2.01 11.65 12.85
N ASP A 215 1.55 12.52 13.74
CA ASP A 215 1.86 13.97 13.71
C ASP A 215 1.53 14.63 12.36
N GLY A 216 0.36 14.31 11.81
CA GLY A 216 -0.13 14.81 10.52
C GLY A 216 0.49 14.14 9.28
N GLU A 217 1.27 13.06 9.45
CA GLU A 217 1.91 12.35 8.33
C GLU A 217 1.52 10.88 8.24
N LEU A 218 1.42 10.38 7.01
CA LEU A 218 1.22 8.97 6.70
C LEU A 218 2.10 8.56 5.51
N ILE A 219 2.98 7.59 5.73
CA ILE A 219 3.91 7.08 4.71
C ILE A 219 3.68 5.58 4.55
N VAL A 220 3.19 5.17 3.38
CA VAL A 220 2.90 3.77 3.03
C VAL A 220 3.86 3.33 1.94
N VAL A 221 4.67 2.31 2.23
CA VAL A 221 5.71 1.83 1.31
C VAL A 221 5.53 0.35 1.02
N GLY A 222 5.55 0.02 -0.27
CA GLY A 222 5.65 -1.35 -0.79
C GLY A 222 4.37 -1.87 -1.46
N PRO A 223 4.49 -2.89 -2.33
CA PRO A 223 3.42 -3.40 -3.17
C PRO A 223 2.32 -4.15 -2.41
N GLN A 224 2.66 -4.69 -1.23
CA GLN A 224 1.71 -5.37 -0.35
C GLN A 224 1.09 -4.44 0.68
N ALA A 225 1.69 -3.27 0.90
CA ALA A 225 1.11 -2.26 1.76
C ALA A 225 -0.07 -1.62 1.02
N SER A 226 -1.25 -1.60 1.64
CA SER A 226 -2.43 -0.98 1.04
C SER A 226 -3.21 -0.23 2.11
N LEU A 227 -3.70 0.95 1.73
CA LEU A 227 -4.60 1.71 2.59
C LEU A 227 -5.97 0.99 2.64
N PRO A 228 -6.52 0.74 3.84
CA PRO A 228 -7.87 0.22 4.00
C PRO A 228 -8.88 1.07 3.23
N ARG A 229 -9.86 0.42 2.59
CA ARG A 229 -10.96 1.15 1.96
C ARG A 229 -11.68 1.98 3.03
N ASN A 230 -11.88 3.26 2.77
CA ASN A 230 -12.48 4.22 3.70
C ASN A 230 -11.61 4.62 4.91
N TYR A 231 -10.29 4.44 4.83
CA TYR A 231 -9.37 4.85 5.90
C TYR A 231 -9.65 6.28 6.40
N PHE A 232 -9.76 7.23 5.47
CA PHE A 232 -10.02 8.64 5.78
C PHE A 232 -11.48 8.99 6.13
N ARG A 233 -12.45 8.09 5.88
CA ARG A 233 -13.85 8.35 6.26
C ARG A 233 -14.11 8.04 7.73
N ARG A 234 -13.39 7.07 8.30
CA ARG A 234 -13.63 6.58 9.66
C ARG A 234 -13.34 7.64 10.73
N ILE A 235 -12.39 8.52 10.46
CA ILE A 235 -11.97 9.61 11.37
C ILE A 235 -13.16 10.52 11.72
N LYS A 236 -14.09 10.76 10.79
CA LYS A 236 -15.25 11.64 11.03
C LYS A 236 -16.33 11.05 11.95
N ALA A 237 -16.33 9.73 12.18
CA ALA A 237 -17.41 9.06 12.91
C ALA A 237 -17.08 8.83 14.39
N ALA A 238 -15.79 8.77 14.76
CA ALA A 238 -15.37 8.55 16.15
C ALA A 238 -15.67 9.75 17.07
N ASP A 239 -15.72 10.96 16.50
CA ASP A 239 -16.09 12.20 17.22
C ASP A 239 -17.58 12.30 17.61
N MET A 240 -18.43 11.34 17.18
CA MET A 240 -19.87 11.39 17.47
C MET A 240 -20.36 10.29 18.42
N SER A 241 -19.47 9.44 18.97
CA SER A 241 -19.89 8.36 19.87
C SER A 241 -19.23 8.44 21.25
N THR A 242 -19.35 9.60 21.89
CA THR A 242 -19.26 9.74 23.36
C THR A 242 -20.68 9.73 23.97
N GLU A 243 -21.54 8.84 23.48
CA GLU A 243 -22.82 8.51 24.12
C GLU A 243 -22.80 7.04 24.53
N HIS A 244 -22.20 6.77 25.69
CA HIS A 244 -22.66 5.73 26.61
C HIS A 244 -22.07 6.02 28.00
N VAL A 245 -22.59 7.08 28.61
CA VAL A 245 -22.65 7.15 30.07
C VAL A 245 -23.95 6.46 30.44
N ASP A 246 -23.84 5.29 31.05
CA ASP A 246 -24.94 4.66 31.73
C ASP A 246 -25.54 5.63 32.75
N ALA A 247 -26.85 5.79 32.64
CA ALA A 247 -27.67 6.56 33.54
C ALA A 247 -27.49 6.07 34.98
N VAL A 248 -26.76 6.83 35.79
CA VAL A 248 -26.97 6.87 37.24
C VAL A 248 -27.10 8.34 37.63
N HIS A 249 -28.30 8.65 38.10
CA HIS A 249 -28.71 9.94 38.63
C HIS A 249 -27.69 10.58 39.57
N GLY A 250 -27.29 11.79 39.24
CA GLY A 250 -26.67 12.72 40.16
C GLY A 250 -26.77 14.12 39.55
N ASP A 251 -27.72 14.91 40.03
CA ASP A 251 -27.84 16.34 39.76
C ASP A 251 -26.60 17.06 40.29
N GLN A 252 -25.51 16.98 39.52
CA GLN A 252 -24.31 17.76 39.76
C GLN A 252 -24.26 18.80 38.66
N GLU A 253 -24.66 20.01 39.01
CA GLU A 253 -24.48 21.23 38.22
C GLU A 253 -23.02 21.28 37.75
N ALA A 254 -22.78 20.80 36.53
CA ALA A 254 -21.51 20.91 35.86
C ALA A 254 -21.31 22.40 35.58
N THR A 255 -20.51 23.04 36.42
CA THR A 255 -19.91 24.33 36.14
C THR A 255 -19.19 24.21 34.80
N GLU A 256 -19.82 24.72 33.73
CA GLU A 256 -19.20 24.95 32.42
C GLU A 256 -18.01 25.89 32.63
N ASP A 257 -16.84 25.30 32.87
CA ASP A 257 -15.58 26.01 32.97
C ASP A 257 -15.10 26.30 31.54
N TRP A 258 -15.56 27.41 30.96
CA TRP A 258 -15.23 27.84 29.60
C TRP A 258 -13.73 28.07 29.36
N ASP A 259 -12.91 28.04 30.42
CA ASP A 259 -11.44 28.19 30.38
C ASP A 259 -10.67 26.86 30.42
N SER A 260 -11.33 25.70 30.38
CA SER A 260 -10.62 24.43 30.18
C SER A 260 -10.19 24.27 28.72
N THR A 261 -9.22 25.08 28.28
CA THR A 261 -8.57 25.12 26.94
C THR A 261 -7.90 23.82 26.48
N ASN A 262 -8.10 22.70 27.18
CA ASN A 262 -7.49 21.40 26.87
C ASN A 262 -8.44 20.45 26.14
N VAL A 263 -9.33 20.97 25.28
CA VAL A 263 -9.92 20.11 24.25
C VAL A 263 -8.81 19.85 23.23
N TYR A 264 -8.09 18.74 23.43
CA TYR A 264 -7.07 18.26 22.51
C TYR A 264 -7.73 18.02 21.16
N THR A 265 -7.59 18.98 20.24
CA THR A 265 -8.00 18.80 18.86
C THR A 265 -6.92 17.97 18.17
N PRO A 266 -7.24 16.78 17.64
CA PRO A 266 -6.26 15.95 16.96
C PRO A 266 -5.67 16.71 15.77
N ALA A 267 -4.38 16.50 15.51
CA ALA A 267 -3.71 17.12 14.38
C ALA A 267 -4.39 16.67 13.08
N ALA A 268 -4.47 17.53 12.07
CA ALA A 268 -5.01 17.12 10.77
C ALA A 268 -3.92 16.43 9.93
N LEU A 269 -4.32 15.52 9.05
CA LEU A 269 -3.41 14.94 8.06
C LEU A 269 -3.01 16.02 7.03
N HIS A 270 -1.71 16.27 6.94
CA HIS A 270 -1.12 17.24 6.01
C HIS A 270 -0.20 16.59 4.97
N THR A 271 0.42 15.45 5.31
CA THR A 271 1.39 14.76 4.44
C THR A 271 0.95 13.33 4.17
N LEU A 272 0.81 12.98 2.90
CA LEU A 272 0.56 11.61 2.47
C LEU A 272 1.60 11.18 1.45
N VAL A 273 2.28 10.07 1.72
CA VAL A 273 3.28 9.48 0.82
C VAL A 273 2.91 8.03 0.54
N LEU A 274 2.77 7.68 -0.73
CA LEU A 274 2.54 6.33 -1.20
C LEU A 274 3.67 5.95 -2.15
N LEU A 275 4.50 4.96 -1.78
CA LEU A 275 5.61 4.49 -2.59
C LEU A 275 5.41 3.03 -2.97
N SER A 276 5.30 2.75 -4.27
CA SER A 276 5.07 1.40 -4.80
C SER A 276 3.84 0.70 -4.24
N SER A 277 2.87 1.47 -3.72
CA SER A 277 1.65 0.96 -3.10
C SER A 277 0.45 1.12 -4.04
N PRO A 278 -0.45 0.14 -4.16
CA PRO A 278 -1.66 0.29 -4.96
C PRO A 278 -2.58 1.39 -4.38
N LEU A 279 -3.04 2.30 -5.24
CA LEU A 279 -3.98 3.36 -4.88
C LEU A 279 -5.35 3.13 -5.55
N PRO A 280 -6.33 2.55 -4.84
CA PRO A 280 -7.70 2.46 -5.34
C PRO A 280 -8.30 3.84 -5.57
N VAL A 281 -9.10 3.99 -6.63
CA VAL A 281 -9.81 5.24 -6.95
C VAL A 281 -10.69 5.71 -5.79
N ASP A 282 -11.38 4.78 -5.12
CA ASP A 282 -12.22 5.10 -3.96
C ASP A 282 -11.42 5.75 -2.83
N THR A 283 -10.19 5.31 -2.62
CA THR A 283 -9.29 5.87 -1.58
C THR A 283 -8.84 7.27 -1.99
N LEU A 284 -8.46 7.50 -3.25
CA LEU A 284 -8.08 8.81 -3.79
C LEU A 284 -9.22 9.82 -3.62
N LEU A 285 -10.47 9.42 -3.88
CA LEU A 285 -11.64 10.28 -3.72
C LEU A 285 -11.98 10.60 -2.25
N THR A 286 -11.31 9.95 -1.29
CA THR A 286 -11.47 10.19 0.13
C THR A 286 -10.28 10.91 0.77
N PHE A 287 -9.32 11.36 -0.03
CA PHE A 287 -8.18 12.12 0.50
C PHE A 287 -8.65 13.35 1.28
N PRO A 288 -8.05 13.64 2.45
CA PRO A 288 -8.40 14.83 3.22
C PRO A 288 -8.05 16.11 2.46
N PRO A 289 -8.93 17.13 2.44
CA PRO A 289 -8.66 18.41 1.79
C PRO A 289 -7.56 19.21 2.50
N THR A 290 -7.15 18.80 3.70
CA THR A 290 -6.09 19.38 4.53
C THR A 290 -4.67 19.01 4.06
N LEU A 291 -4.55 18.11 3.07
CA LEU A 291 -3.27 17.71 2.51
C LEU A 291 -2.57 18.89 1.82
N THR A 292 -1.34 19.15 2.25
CA THR A 292 -0.42 20.14 1.68
C THR A 292 0.75 19.46 0.95
N HIS A 293 1.12 18.25 1.36
CA HIS A 293 2.23 17.47 0.80
C HIS A 293 1.71 16.10 0.34
N LEU A 294 1.86 15.82 -0.95
CA LEU A 294 1.40 14.55 -1.53
C LEU A 294 2.48 13.97 -2.42
N ALA A 295 2.92 12.74 -2.11
CA ALA A 295 3.83 11.98 -2.96
C ALA A 295 3.17 10.66 -3.37
N LEU A 296 3.03 10.45 -4.68
CA LEU A 296 2.48 9.26 -5.30
C LEU A 296 3.57 8.65 -6.17
N LEU A 297 4.43 7.82 -5.59
CA LEU A 297 5.70 7.41 -6.18
C LEU A 297 5.63 5.97 -6.69
N ALA A 298 6.10 5.73 -7.91
CA ALA A 298 6.21 4.39 -8.51
C ALA A 298 4.95 3.53 -8.33
N LEU A 299 3.76 4.11 -8.52
CA LEU A 299 2.50 3.40 -8.31
C LEU A 299 2.37 2.24 -9.31
N PRO A 300 1.88 1.05 -8.90
CA PRO A 300 1.80 -0.11 -9.78
C PRO A 300 0.71 0.02 -10.85
N ALA A 301 -0.18 1.01 -10.74
CA ALA A 301 -1.26 1.25 -11.69
C ALA A 301 -1.55 2.76 -11.82
N PRO A 302 -2.10 3.21 -12.97
CA PRO A 302 -2.41 4.61 -13.19
C PRO A 302 -3.40 5.18 -12.17
N ALA A 303 -3.05 6.34 -11.60
CA ALA A 303 -3.92 7.07 -10.67
C ALA A 303 -4.65 8.23 -11.37
N GLN A 304 -5.86 8.56 -10.90
CA GLN A 304 -6.67 9.65 -11.46
C GLN A 304 -6.23 11.03 -10.93
N VAL A 305 -4.95 11.37 -11.14
CA VAL A 305 -4.31 12.60 -10.63
C VAL A 305 -4.99 13.89 -11.11
N HIS A 306 -5.65 13.87 -12.28
CA HIS A 306 -6.44 15.00 -12.79
C HIS A 306 -7.61 15.41 -11.89
N ARG A 307 -8.03 14.56 -10.94
CA ARG A 307 -9.09 14.89 -9.96
C ARG A 307 -8.58 15.56 -8.70
N LEU A 308 -7.27 15.45 -8.42
CA LEU A 308 -6.66 15.97 -7.20
C LEU A 308 -6.87 17.47 -6.97
N PRO A 309 -6.83 18.39 -7.96
CA PRO A 309 -7.02 19.82 -7.66
C PRO A 309 -8.41 20.13 -7.08
N ARG A 310 -9.41 19.27 -7.33
CA ARG A 310 -10.74 19.41 -6.73
C ARG A 310 -10.82 18.81 -5.32
N ILE A 311 -10.04 17.76 -5.05
CA ILE A 311 -10.11 16.98 -3.81
C ILE A 311 -9.19 17.58 -2.74
N CYS A 312 -7.97 17.93 -3.13
CA CYS A 312 -6.92 18.45 -2.26
C CYS A 312 -6.42 19.80 -2.81
N PRO A 313 -7.22 20.88 -2.67
CA PRO A 313 -6.88 22.18 -3.25
C PRO A 313 -5.70 22.88 -2.55
N LEU A 314 -5.25 22.38 -1.40
CA LEU A 314 -4.22 22.99 -0.56
C LEU A 314 -2.81 22.45 -0.80
N ILE A 315 -2.63 21.55 -1.76
CA ILE A 315 -1.33 20.95 -2.04
C ILE A 315 -0.33 22.00 -2.52
N GLU A 316 0.81 22.05 -1.81
CA GLU A 316 1.97 22.87 -2.10
C GLU A 316 3.09 22.06 -2.77
N VAL A 317 3.25 20.78 -2.39
CA VAL A 317 4.25 19.87 -2.94
C VAL A 317 3.57 18.62 -3.47
N LEU A 318 3.68 18.40 -4.78
CA LEU A 318 3.17 17.20 -5.45
C LEU A 318 4.33 16.44 -6.09
N ASP A 319 4.65 15.26 -5.57
CA ASP A 319 5.65 14.38 -6.18
C ASP A 319 4.98 13.21 -6.89
N LEU A 320 5.12 13.15 -8.21
CA LEU A 320 4.64 12.06 -9.07
C LEU A 320 5.80 11.29 -9.71
N SER A 321 7.01 11.37 -9.15
CA SER A 321 8.20 10.72 -9.68
C SER A 321 8.04 9.19 -9.84
N PHE A 322 8.80 8.62 -10.77
CA PHE A 322 8.89 7.18 -11.08
C PHE A 322 7.60 6.55 -11.62
N ASN A 323 6.63 7.35 -12.07
CA ASN A 323 5.39 6.86 -12.68
C ASN A 323 5.47 6.89 -14.20
N VAL A 324 5.94 5.80 -14.79
CA VAL A 324 6.04 5.64 -16.26
C VAL A 324 4.71 5.77 -16.99
N TRP A 325 3.60 5.49 -16.29
CA TRP A 325 2.25 5.63 -16.82
C TRP A 325 1.83 7.09 -17.01
N LEU A 326 2.62 8.11 -16.64
CA LEU A 326 2.24 9.50 -16.90
C LEU A 326 2.31 9.88 -18.38
N VAL A 327 3.20 9.22 -19.13
CA VAL A 327 3.46 9.47 -20.55
C VAL A 327 2.63 8.55 -21.45
N GLU A 328 2.12 7.44 -20.91
CA GLU A 328 1.30 6.51 -21.68
C GLU A 328 0.00 7.16 -22.19
N ASP A 329 -0.34 6.88 -23.44
CA ASP A 329 -1.56 7.37 -24.07
C ASP A 329 -2.78 6.55 -23.62
N PHE A 330 -3.60 7.12 -22.72
CA PHE A 330 -4.84 6.46 -22.25
C PHE A 330 -6.08 6.84 -23.07
N GLY A 331 -5.94 7.73 -24.04
CA GLY A 331 -7.05 8.28 -24.81
C GLY A 331 -7.04 7.85 -26.28
N LYS A 332 -8.22 7.79 -26.89
CA LYS A 332 -8.37 7.64 -28.35
C LYS A 332 -7.67 8.78 -29.13
N ASN A 333 -7.41 9.89 -28.45
CA ASN A 333 -6.80 11.09 -29.00
C ASN A 333 -5.28 11.16 -28.78
N GLY A 334 -4.66 10.19 -28.10
CA GLY A 334 -3.24 10.30 -27.70
C GLY A 334 -3.00 11.40 -26.64
N GLU A 335 -3.99 11.67 -25.79
CA GLU A 335 -3.85 12.59 -24.68
C GLU A 335 -3.26 11.86 -23.47
N SER A 336 -2.15 12.37 -22.95
CA SER A 336 -1.52 11.91 -21.71
C SER A 336 -2.41 12.25 -20.50
N ILE A 337 -2.12 11.63 -19.35
CA ILE A 337 -2.85 11.97 -18.11
C ILE A 337 -2.57 13.42 -17.68
N LEU A 338 -1.37 13.92 -17.94
CA LEU A 338 -0.95 15.30 -17.64
C LEU A 338 -1.68 16.33 -18.52
N ASP A 339 -2.12 15.93 -19.72
CA ASP A 339 -2.95 16.77 -20.61
C ASP A 339 -4.30 17.10 -20.01
N ARG A 340 -4.84 16.19 -19.21
CA ARG A 340 -6.16 16.34 -18.58
C ARG A 340 -6.13 17.15 -17.29
N ILE A 341 -4.95 17.51 -16.78
CA ILE A 341 -4.82 18.24 -15.52
C ILE A 341 -5.06 19.72 -15.78
N GLU A 342 -6.04 20.29 -15.07
CA GLU A 342 -6.29 21.72 -15.04
C GLU A 342 -5.27 22.41 -14.10
N TRP A 343 -4.06 22.68 -14.61
CA TRP A 343 -2.95 23.26 -13.84
C TRP A 343 -3.25 24.63 -13.21
N ASN A 344 -4.17 25.40 -13.80
CA ASN A 344 -4.65 26.67 -13.27
C ASN A 344 -5.40 26.54 -11.93
N ARG A 345 -5.96 25.36 -11.59
CA ARG A 345 -6.65 25.13 -10.32
C ARG A 345 -5.71 24.89 -9.14
N TRP A 346 -4.44 24.59 -9.41
CA TRP A 346 -3.43 24.31 -8.40
C TRP A 346 -2.79 25.59 -7.84
N SER A 347 -3.61 26.49 -7.31
CA SER A 347 -3.18 27.84 -6.89
C SER A 347 -2.06 27.86 -5.84
N ARG A 348 -1.94 26.82 -5.02
CA ARG A 348 -0.91 26.71 -3.96
C ARG A 348 0.29 25.86 -4.32
N LEU A 349 0.25 25.16 -5.46
CA LEU A 349 1.33 24.28 -5.88
C LEU A 349 2.60 25.11 -6.10
N ARG A 350 3.68 24.73 -5.43
CA ARG A 350 5.01 25.32 -5.48
C ARG A 350 6.03 24.39 -6.11
N VAL A 351 5.91 23.09 -5.85
CA VAL A 351 6.87 22.09 -6.30
C VAL A 351 6.15 20.90 -6.94
N LEU A 352 6.62 20.50 -8.12
CA LEU A 352 6.14 19.36 -8.88
C LEU A 352 7.30 18.40 -9.23
N GLY A 353 7.29 17.21 -8.64
CA GLY A 353 8.26 16.15 -8.92
C GLY A 353 7.82 15.25 -10.07
N LEU A 354 8.67 15.08 -11.09
CA LEU A 354 8.44 14.27 -12.28
C LEU A 354 9.68 13.42 -12.67
N ARG A 355 10.55 13.10 -11.69
CA ARG A 355 11.79 12.33 -11.95
C ARG A 355 11.47 10.97 -12.55
N GLU A 356 12.22 10.56 -13.56
CA GLU A 356 12.09 9.25 -14.23
C GLU A 356 10.66 8.94 -14.73
N CYS A 357 9.85 9.96 -15.00
CA CYS A 357 8.52 9.76 -15.57
C CYS A 357 8.54 9.75 -17.11
N GLY A 358 9.63 10.20 -17.74
CA GLY A 358 9.75 10.36 -19.20
C GLY A 358 8.99 11.57 -19.76
N VAL A 359 8.62 12.53 -18.90
CA VAL A 359 7.84 13.72 -19.28
C VAL A 359 8.77 14.76 -19.92
N GLY A 360 8.35 15.33 -21.04
CA GLY A 360 9.12 16.35 -21.78
C GLY A 360 9.11 17.74 -21.11
N THR A 361 9.97 18.62 -21.61
CA THR A 361 10.10 20.02 -21.13
C THR A 361 8.90 20.91 -21.45
N ASP A 362 8.01 20.47 -22.34
CA ASP A 362 6.76 21.14 -22.69
C ASP A 362 5.82 21.28 -21.48
N ILE A 363 5.90 20.36 -20.52
CA ILE A 363 5.11 20.41 -19.29
C ILE A 363 5.39 21.68 -18.48
N VAL A 364 6.60 22.22 -18.55
CA VAL A 364 7.03 23.40 -17.78
C VAL A 364 6.23 24.62 -18.21
N ALA A 365 6.12 24.85 -19.52
CA ALA A 365 5.35 25.96 -20.07
C ALA A 365 3.85 25.85 -19.72
N ARG A 366 3.34 24.61 -19.68
CA ARG A 366 1.92 24.34 -19.40
C ARG A 366 1.55 24.52 -17.93
N VAL A 367 2.37 24.01 -17.01
CA VAL A 367 2.14 24.12 -15.56
C VAL A 367 2.21 25.58 -15.11
N ASN A 368 3.15 26.35 -15.66
CA ASN A 368 3.39 27.76 -15.32
C ASN A 368 2.56 28.75 -16.15
N GLN A 369 1.69 28.26 -17.04
CA GLN A 369 0.80 29.11 -17.79
C GLN A 369 -0.11 29.91 -16.86
N SER A 370 -0.09 31.24 -16.99
CA SER A 370 -0.93 32.18 -16.25
C SER A 370 -0.68 32.21 -14.73
N ARG A 371 0.49 31.78 -14.26
CA ARG A 371 0.90 31.91 -12.85
C ARG A 371 1.72 33.18 -12.62
N TRP A 372 1.60 33.71 -11.41
CA TRP A 372 2.43 34.83 -10.92
C TRP A 372 3.73 34.35 -10.28
N THR A 373 3.73 33.12 -9.78
CA THR A 373 4.88 32.47 -9.18
C THR A 373 5.03 31.12 -9.85
N ASP A 374 6.19 30.90 -10.46
CA ASP A 374 6.49 29.66 -11.14
C ASP A 374 6.55 28.50 -10.16
N VAL A 375 6.01 27.36 -10.58
CA VAL A 375 6.17 26.07 -9.93
C VAL A 375 7.56 25.55 -10.27
N GLU A 376 8.31 25.16 -9.25
CA GLU A 376 9.56 24.44 -9.39
C GLU A 376 9.27 23.02 -9.87
N ILE A 377 9.78 22.66 -11.05
CA ILE A 377 9.55 21.35 -11.65
C ILE A 377 10.87 20.58 -11.65
N ILE A 378 10.88 19.42 -11.00
CA ILE A 378 12.09 18.63 -10.74
C ILE A 378 12.02 17.32 -11.51
N GLY A 379 13.10 16.97 -12.20
CA GLY A 379 13.23 15.68 -12.89
C GLY A 379 12.72 15.65 -14.33
N VAL A 380 12.61 16.81 -14.97
CA VAL A 380 12.31 16.91 -16.41
C VAL A 380 13.62 16.96 -17.18
N ASP A 381 13.84 15.98 -18.04
CA ASP A 381 15.06 15.85 -18.81
C ASP A 381 15.17 16.96 -19.86
N THR A 382 16.18 17.82 -19.74
CA THR A 382 16.52 18.82 -20.77
C THR A 382 17.36 18.22 -21.91
N SER A 383 17.62 16.91 -21.89
CA SER A 383 18.70 16.25 -22.63
C SER A 383 18.33 15.73 -24.02
N VAL A 384 17.14 16.03 -24.54
CA VAL A 384 16.80 15.73 -25.94
C VAL A 384 16.91 17.00 -26.77
N GLY A 385 18.15 17.31 -27.16
CA GLY A 385 18.52 18.35 -28.14
C GLY A 385 19.52 17.80 -29.14
#